data_AF-A0A936JG56-F1
#
_entry.id   AF-A0A936JG56-F1
#
_cell.length_a   1.000
_cell.length_b   1.000
_cell.length_c   1.000
_cell.angle_alpha   90.00
_cell.angle_beta   90.00
_cell.angle_gamma   90.00
#
_symmetry.space_group_name_H-M   'P 1'
#
loop_
_entity.id
_entity.type
_entity.pdbx_description
1 polymer ?
#
loop_
_entity_poly.entity_id
_entity_poly.type
_entity_poly.pdbx_seq_one_letter_code
_entity_poly.pdbx_strand_id
1 'polypeptide(L)'
;MGNIAKNTQKKLQFDNFIWIDICQPNKENLDKIAEEYDLDYFQVKDSLEHGHLPKFEKLPQYNFLILRAFTSNLKQNATTITELSNKIAFFYNQEKLLTVHRIPFKFLELEKESGQIQKKLFCF
;
A
#
# COMPACT_ATOMS: atom_id res chain seq x y z
N MET A 1 -26.82 0.51 0.84
CA MET A 1 -26.08 1.06 1.99
C MET A 1 -24.60 0.78 1.75
N GLY A 2 -23.89 1.74 1.14
CA GLY A 2 -22.48 1.59 0.83
C GLY A 2 -21.66 1.64 2.12
N ASN A 3 -20.87 0.61 2.39
CA ASN A 3 -19.87 0.67 3.44
C ASN A 3 -18.91 1.82 3.10
N ILE A 4 -19.02 2.91 3.85
CA ILE A 4 -18.03 3.99 3.86
C ILE A 4 -16.80 3.34 4.48
N ALA A 5 -15.88 2.90 3.63
CA ALA A 5 -14.66 2.25 4.06
C ALA A 5 -13.88 3.28 4.92
N LYS A 6 -13.68 2.91 6.19
CA LYS A 6 -13.07 3.77 7.20
C LYS A 6 -11.56 3.76 6.97
N ASN A 7 -10.93 4.92 7.08
CA ASN A 7 -9.47 5.00 7.15
C ASN A 7 -8.96 4.01 8.21
N THR A 8 -8.08 3.11 7.80
CA THR A 8 -7.60 2.01 8.65
C THR A 8 -6.09 1.92 8.57
N GLN A 9 -5.46 1.89 9.75
CA GLN A 9 -4.02 1.66 9.90
C GLN A 9 -3.82 0.36 10.68
N LYS A 10 -3.07 -0.58 10.12
CA LYS A 10 -2.73 -1.86 10.73
C LYS A 10 -1.21 -1.95 10.92
N LYS A 11 -0.76 -2.33 12.11
CA LYS A 11 0.66 -2.53 12.43
C LYS A 11 0.92 -3.99 12.76
N LEU A 12 1.84 -4.61 12.03
CA LEU A 12 2.27 -5.99 12.20
C LEU A 12 3.76 -6.00 12.56
N GLN A 13 4.08 -6.54 13.73
CA GLN A 13 5.46 -6.68 14.20
C GLN A 13 6.02 -8.04 13.75
N PHE A 14 7.04 -8.07 12.90
CA PHE A 14 7.82 -9.28 12.63
C PHE A 14 9.13 -9.24 13.45
N ASP A 15 9.87 -10.34 13.41
CA ASP A 15 11.11 -10.47 14.19
C ASP A 15 12.16 -9.44 13.76
N ASN A 16 12.25 -9.15 12.45
CA ASN A 16 13.30 -8.29 11.88
C ASN A 16 12.79 -6.94 11.39
N PHE A 17 11.47 -6.76 11.25
CA PHE A 17 10.91 -5.54 10.71
C PHE A 17 9.47 -5.31 11.18
N ILE A 18 8.99 -4.08 11.00
CA ILE A 18 7.61 -3.69 11.27
C ILE A 18 6.94 -3.41 9.94
N TRP A 19 5.77 -3.99 9.72
CA TRP A 19 4.92 -3.60 8.61
C TRP A 19 3.75 -2.78 9.09
N ILE A 20 3.60 -1.58 8.53
CA ILE A 20 2.43 -0.72 8.71
C ILE A 20 1.67 -0.65 7.38
N ASP A 21 0.39 -1.02 7.39
CA ASP A 21 -0.51 -0.89 6.25
C ASP A 21 -1.53 0.22 6.51
N ILE A 22 -1.61 1.16 5.58
CA ILE A 22 -2.48 2.33 5.64
C ILE A 22 -3.43 2.29 4.44
N CYS A 23 -4.70 1.99 4.74
CA CYS A 23 -5.77 1.96 3.77
C CYS A 23 -6.64 3.21 3.89
N GLN A 24 -6.89 3.87 2.75
CA GLN A 24 -7.74 5.04 2.61
C GLN A 24 -7.34 6.24 3.49
N PRO A 25 -6.07 6.68 3.40
CA PRO A 25 -5.67 7.88 4.10
C PRO A 25 -6.45 9.10 3.59
N ASN A 26 -6.88 9.95 4.52
CA ASN A 26 -7.43 11.27 4.19
C ASN A 26 -6.30 12.31 4.16
N LYS A 27 -6.59 13.54 3.68
CA LYS A 27 -5.57 14.59 3.55
C LYS A 27 -4.87 14.92 4.88
N GLU A 28 -5.62 15.07 5.96
CA GLU A 28 -5.09 15.37 7.30
C GLU A 28 -4.18 14.25 7.83
N ASN A 29 -4.42 13.01 7.39
CA ASN A 29 -3.60 11.87 7.76
C ASN A 29 -2.33 11.78 6.91
N LEU A 30 -2.28 12.35 5.70
CA LEU A 30 -1.05 12.32 4.89
C LEU A 30 0.07 13.10 5.55
N ASP A 31 -0.24 14.29 6.09
CA ASP A 31 0.73 15.10 6.83
C ASP A 31 1.25 14.34 8.05
N LYS A 32 0.34 13.74 8.83
CA LYS A 32 0.69 12.94 10.01
C LYS A 32 1.50 11.70 9.67
N ILE A 33 1.20 11.01 8.56
CA ILE A 33 1.94 9.83 8.11
C ILE A 33 3.36 10.24 7.69
N ALA A 34 3.49 11.34 6.95
CA ALA A 34 4.80 11.86 6.56
C ALA A 34 5.65 12.20 7.79
N GLU A 35 5.06 12.86 8.79
CA GLU A 35 5.74 13.22 10.03
C GLU A 35 6.06 11.99 10.92
N GLU A 36 5.09 11.11 11.15
CA GLU A 36 5.24 9.94 12.04
C GLU A 36 6.28 8.94 11.53
N TYR A 37 6.39 8.79 10.20
CA TYR A 37 7.26 7.80 9.57
C TYR A 37 8.49 8.41 8.89
N ASP A 38 8.75 9.71 9.06
CA ASP A 38 9.88 10.45 8.46
C ASP A 38 9.95 10.27 6.93
N LEU A 39 8.81 10.46 6.27
CA LEU A 39 8.67 10.35 4.81
C LEU A 39 8.52 11.72 4.16
N ASP A 40 8.91 11.81 2.89
CA ASP A 40 8.68 13.01 2.10
C ASP A 40 7.18 13.14 1.81
N TYR A 41 6.60 14.26 2.26
CA TYR A 41 5.18 14.54 2.09
C TYR A 41 4.73 14.52 0.63
N PHE A 42 5.54 15.07 -0.28
CA PHE A 42 5.21 15.10 -1.70
C PHE A 42 5.19 13.70 -2.28
N GLN A 43 6.09 12.80 -1.85
CA GLN A 43 6.05 11.41 -2.29
C GLN A 43 4.80 10.67 -1.79
N VAL A 44 4.41 10.85 -0.52
CA VAL A 44 3.18 10.27 0.02
C VAL A 44 1.96 10.78 -0.76
N LYS A 45 1.91 12.09 -1.05
CA LYS A 45 0.84 12.72 -1.84
C LYS A 45 0.80 12.22 -3.29
N ASP A 46 1.92 12.26 -4.00
CA ASP A 46 2.06 11.81 -5.39
C ASP A 46 1.69 10.33 -5.55
N SER A 47 2.03 9.52 -4.54
CA SER A 47 1.69 8.10 -4.54
C SER A 47 0.19 7.84 -4.66
N LEU A 48 -0.63 8.75 -4.14
CA LEU A 48 -2.08 8.66 -4.18
C LEU A 48 -2.68 9.31 -5.43
N GLU A 49 -2.00 10.20 -6.12
CA GLU A 49 -2.56 10.91 -7.29
C GLU A 49 -2.77 9.99 -8.50
N HIS A 50 -3.91 10.08 -9.19
CA HIS A 50 -4.30 9.10 -10.23
C HIS A 50 -3.31 8.97 -11.40
N GLY A 51 -2.60 10.04 -11.76
CA GLY A 51 -1.74 10.10 -12.95
C GLY A 51 -0.33 9.52 -12.78
N HIS A 52 0.10 9.20 -11.56
CA HIS A 52 1.49 8.77 -11.34
C HIS A 52 1.69 7.30 -11.71
N LEU A 53 2.71 7.08 -12.54
CA LEU A 53 3.12 5.76 -13.02
C LEU A 53 3.88 4.96 -11.93
N PRO A 54 3.96 3.63 -12.09
CA PRO A 54 4.90 2.82 -11.32
C PRO A 54 6.31 3.40 -11.40
N LYS A 55 6.93 3.59 -10.24
CA LYS A 55 8.28 4.17 -10.12
C LYS A 55 9.01 3.57 -8.94
N PHE A 56 10.34 3.59 -9.01
CA PHE A 56 11.23 3.21 -7.92
C PHE A 56 12.24 4.34 -7.68
N GLU A 57 12.39 4.75 -6.43
CA GLU A 57 13.33 5.76 -5.98
C GLU A 57 14.08 5.24 -4.76
N LYS A 58 15.41 5.30 -4.81
CA LYS A 58 16.28 4.97 -3.68
C LYS A 58 16.65 6.25 -2.96
N LEU A 59 16.21 6.41 -1.71
CA LEU A 59 16.51 7.57 -0.88
C LEU A 59 17.38 7.14 0.31
N PRO A 60 18.04 8.08 1.00
CA PRO A 60 18.94 7.73 2.10
C PRO A 60 18.27 6.98 3.25
N GLN A 61 17.02 7.33 3.60
CA GLN A 61 16.31 6.79 4.77
C GLN A 61 15.34 5.65 4.42
N TYR A 62 14.83 5.63 3.20
CA TYR A 62 13.88 4.63 2.72
C TYR A 62 13.96 4.51 1.20
N ASN A 63 13.49 3.38 0.69
CA ASN A 63 13.19 3.23 -0.72
C ASN A 63 11.70 3.49 -0.93
N PHE A 64 11.38 4.15 -2.02
CA PHE A 64 10.01 4.43 -2.41
C PHE A 64 9.69 3.68 -3.71
N LEU A 65 8.60 2.93 -3.70
CA LEU A 65 8.15 2.13 -4.83
C LEU A 65 6.64 2.27 -5.01
N ILE A 66 6.18 2.51 -6.23
CA ILE A 66 4.76 2.45 -6.59
C ILE A 66 4.56 1.24 -7.48
N LEU A 67 3.72 0.30 -7.05
CA LEU A 67 3.27 -0.82 -7.89
C LEU A 67 1.77 -0.76 -8.11
N ARG A 68 1.30 -1.47 -9.14
CA ARG A 68 -0.13 -1.70 -9.39
C ARG A 68 -0.45 -3.14 -9.07
N ALA A 69 -1.52 -3.35 -8.31
CA ALA A 69 -2.07 -4.67 -8.08
C ALA A 69 -3.46 -4.77 -8.69
N PHE A 70 -3.76 -5.94 -9.25
CA PHE A 70 -5.04 -6.20 -9.89
C PHE A 70 -6.14 -6.26 -8.83
N THR A 71 -7.21 -5.49 -9.04
CA THR A 71 -8.40 -5.49 -8.20
C THR A 71 -9.56 -5.97 -9.06
N SER A 72 -9.83 -7.28 -9.02
CA SER A 72 -10.87 -7.89 -9.85
C SER A 72 -12.26 -7.45 -9.37
N ASN A 73 -12.82 -6.39 -9.95
CA ASN A 73 -14.27 -6.26 -10.04
C ASN A 73 -14.71 -6.97 -11.33
N LEU A 74 -14.83 -8.29 -11.26
CA LEU A 74 -15.26 -9.18 -12.36
C LEU A 74 -16.69 -8.89 -12.89
N LYS A 75 -17.34 -7.82 -12.45
CA LYS A 75 -18.73 -7.49 -12.76
C LYS A 75 -18.92 -6.43 -13.85
N GLN A 76 -17.86 -5.81 -14.36
CA GLN A 76 -18.01 -4.82 -15.43
C GLN A 76 -16.96 -5.06 -16.51
N ASN A 77 -17.39 -4.93 -17.76
CA ASN A 77 -16.63 -5.05 -18.99
C ASN A 77 -15.48 -4.02 -19.05
N ALA A 78 -14.47 -4.17 -18.19
CA ALA A 78 -13.31 -3.30 -18.15
C ALA A 78 -12.36 -3.71 -19.28
N THR A 79 -12.10 -2.79 -20.19
CA THR A 79 -11.36 -3.03 -21.43
C THR A 79 -9.89 -2.56 -21.35
N THR A 80 -9.47 -1.96 -20.22
CA THR A 80 -8.10 -1.45 -20.05
C THR A 80 -7.45 -1.89 -18.73
N ILE A 81 -6.13 -2.11 -18.74
CA ILE A 81 -5.34 -2.51 -17.55
C ILE A 81 -5.43 -1.49 -16.41
N THR A 82 -5.62 -0.21 -16.74
CA THR A 82 -5.77 0.89 -15.78
C THR A 82 -7.07 0.80 -14.99
N GLU A 83 -8.15 0.32 -15.61
CA GLU A 83 -9.46 0.11 -14.94
C GLU A 83 -9.44 -1.08 -13.98
N LEU A 84 -8.52 -2.02 -14.20
CA LEU A 84 -8.46 -3.29 -13.50
C LEU A 84 -7.45 -3.35 -12.35
N SER A 85 -6.64 -2.30 -12.17
CA SER A 85 -5.54 -2.30 -11.21
C SER A 85 -5.46 -1.01 -10.42
N ASN A 86 -5.15 -1.13 -9.13
CA ASN A 86 -5.01 -0.01 -8.20
C ASN A 86 -3.57 0.10 -7.69
N LYS A 87 -3.18 1.33 -7.33
CA LYS A 87 -1.82 1.62 -6.87
C LYS A 87 -1.64 1.28 -5.41
N ILE A 88 -0.45 0.79 -5.09
CA ILE A 88 0.07 0.64 -3.74
C ILE A 88 1.43 1.33 -3.70
N ALA A 89 1.55 2.28 -2.79
CA ALA A 89 2.79 2.92 -2.45
C ALA A 89 3.51 2.08 -1.39
N PHE A 90 4.79 1.83 -1.58
CA PHE A 90 5.65 1.10 -0.65
C PHE A 90 6.79 2.04 -0.23
N PHE A 91 6.92 2.27 1.06
CA PHE A 91 8.09 2.91 1.66
C PHE A 91 8.78 1.88 2.53
N TYR A 92 10.04 1.57 2.28
CA TYR A 92 10.69 0.49 3.02
C TYR A 92 12.18 0.71 3.23
N ASN A 93 12.67 0.19 4.36
CA ASN A 93 14.09 0.07 4.67
C ASN A 93 14.34 -1.29 5.34
N GLN A 94 15.46 -1.44 6.05
CA GLN A 94 15.81 -2.70 6.71
C GLN A 94 14.89 -3.07 7.88
N GLU A 95 14.24 -2.07 8.50
CA GLU A 95 13.48 -2.23 9.75
C GLU A 95 11.98 -2.02 9.59
N LYS A 96 11.55 -1.35 8.50
CA LYS A 96 10.16 -0.93 8.30
C LYS A 96 9.72 -1.15 6.86
N LEU A 97 8.47 -1.58 6.72
CA LEU A 97 7.70 -1.57 5.50
C LEU A 97 6.42 -0.76 5.77
N LEU A 98 6.13 0.22 4.92
CA LEU A 98 4.91 1.00 4.96
C LEU A 98 4.18 0.83 3.62
N THR A 99 2.93 0.41 3.65
CA THR A 99 2.06 0.36 2.47
C THR A 99 0.98 1.41 2.58
N VAL A 100 0.80 2.22 1.54
CA VAL A 100 -0.24 3.26 1.48
C VAL A 100 -1.08 3.07 0.22
N HIS A 101 -2.39 2.92 0.37
CA HIS A 101 -3.30 2.64 -0.75
C HIS A 101 -4.72 3.16 -0.54
N ARG A 102 -5.46 3.37 -1.63
CA ARG A 102 -6.84 3.91 -1.63
C ARG A 102 -7.94 2.84 -1.54
N ILE A 103 -7.63 1.58 -1.84
CA ILE A 103 -8.60 0.49 -1.91
C ILE A 103 -8.03 -0.68 -1.13
N PRO A 104 -8.81 -1.35 -0.26
CA PRO A 104 -8.32 -2.52 0.45
C PRO A 104 -7.92 -3.63 -0.51
N PHE A 105 -6.79 -4.28 -0.21
CA PHE A 105 -6.28 -5.41 -0.96
C PHE A 105 -6.26 -6.66 -0.07
N LYS A 106 -6.98 -7.71 -0.46
CA LYS A 106 -7.05 -8.97 0.30
C LYS A 106 -5.68 -9.61 0.55
N PHE A 107 -4.72 -9.44 -0.36
CA PHE A 107 -3.38 -10.00 -0.17
C PHE A 107 -2.52 -9.20 0.82
N LEU A 108 -2.91 -7.97 1.15
CA LEU A 108 -2.27 -7.18 2.21
C LEU A 108 -2.85 -7.51 3.60
N GLU A 109 -3.97 -8.24 3.67
CA GLU A 109 -4.56 -8.73 4.92
C GLU A 109 -3.76 -9.92 5.45
N LEU A 110 -2.48 -9.72 5.81
CA LEU A 110 -1.73 -10.76 6.51
C LEU A 110 -2.20 -10.85 7.95
N GLU A 111 -2.45 -12.07 8.38
CA GLU A 111 -2.59 -12.41 9.79
C GLU A 111 -1.26 -13.02 10.26
N LYS A 112 -0.90 -12.81 11.53
CA LYS A 112 0.20 -13.55 12.14
C LYS A 112 -0.25 -15.00 12.30
N GLU A 113 -0.25 -15.77 11.22
CA GLU A 113 -0.35 -17.22 11.32
C GLU A 113 0.95 -17.71 11.94
N SER A 114 0.84 -18.31 13.12
CA SER A 114 1.93 -19.05 13.76
C SER A 114 2.38 -20.17 12.82
N GLY A 115 3.39 -19.92 11.99
CA GLY A 115 4.22 -20.96 11.38
C GLY A 115 3.88 -21.44 9.98
N GLN A 116 3.07 -20.76 9.17
CA GLN A 116 2.95 -21.12 7.75
C GLN A 116 2.71 -19.90 6.88
N ILE A 117 3.78 -19.44 6.21
CA ILE A 117 3.63 -18.58 5.04
C ILE A 117 2.88 -19.40 4.01
N GLN A 118 1.57 -19.16 3.85
CA GLN A 118 0.87 -19.67 2.69
C GLN A 118 1.56 -19.07 1.45
N LYS A 119 2.29 -19.93 0.73
CA LYS A 119 2.75 -19.67 -0.63
C LYS A 119 1.53 -19.47 -1.54
N LYS A 120 0.86 -18.34 -1.43
CA LYS A 120 -0.04 -17.86 -2.48
C LYS A 120 0.81 -17.17 -3.53
N LEU A 121 1.36 -18.03 -4.39
CA LEU A 121 1.56 -17.81 -5.82
C LEU A 121 1.75 -16.34 -6.24
N PHE A 122 2.98 -15.85 -6.16
CA PHE A 122 3.46 -14.91 -7.18
C PHE A 122 3.68 -15.74 -8.45
N CYS A 123 2.66 -15.85 -9.29
CA CYS A 123 2.86 -16.15 -10.69
C CYS A 123 3.07 -14.81 -11.41
N PHE A 124 4.34 -14.48 -11.66
CA PHE A 124 4.77 -13.72 -12.83
C PHE A 124 5.89 -14.53 -13.49
#